data_AF-A0A1F3WQU0-F1
#
_entry.id   AF-A0A1F3WQU0-F1
#
_cell.length_a   1.000
_cell.length_b   1.000
_cell.length_c   1.000
_cell.angle_alpha   90.00
_cell.angle_beta   90.00
_cell.angle_gamma   90.00
#
_symmetry.space_group_name_H-M   'P 1'
#
loop_
_entity.id
_entity.type
_entity.pdbx_description
1 polymer ?
#
loop_
_entity_poly.entity_id
_entity_poly.type
_entity_poly.pdbx_seq_one_letter_code
_entity_poly.pdbx_strand_id
1 'polypeptide(L)' 'MDEKKDRDPIIPPTQNDPNLKVYRCPHCHKFLFKGNIQRLHMVCHHCQVMIHADEIEYTGLC' A
#
# COMPACT_ATOMS: atom_id res chain seq x y z
N MET A 1 -29.70 30.98 -26.10
CA MET A 1 -28.60 30.03 -26.34
C MET A 1 -27.36 30.87 -26.12
N ASP A 2 -26.52 30.64 -25.11
CA ASP A 2 -25.86 29.38 -24.78
C ASP A 2 -25.52 29.31 -23.29
N GLU A 3 -25.86 28.17 -22.68
CA GLU A 3 -25.61 27.84 -21.27
C GLU A 3 -24.22 27.18 -21.17
N LYS A 4 -23.21 27.96 -20.75
CA LYS A 4 -21.84 27.45 -20.51
C LYS A 4 -21.81 26.70 -19.19
N LYS A 5 -21.98 25.38 -19.27
CA LYS A 5 -21.79 24.44 -18.18
C LYS A 5 -20.29 24.20 -17.97
N ASP A 6 -19.68 25.01 -17.09
CA ASP A 6 -18.38 24.72 -16.49
C ASP A 6 -18.43 23.32 -15.87
N ARG A 7 -17.63 22.41 -16.43
CA ARG A 7 -17.43 21.07 -15.88
C ARG A 7 -16.08 21.12 -15.18
N ASP A 8 -16.09 21.45 -13.90
CA ASP A 8 -14.94 21.24 -13.05
C ASP A 8 -14.44 19.79 -13.24
N PRO A 9 -13.15 19.57 -13.56
CA PRO A 9 -12.62 18.24 -13.63
C PRO A 9 -12.82 17.58 -12.26
N ILE A 10 -13.59 16.50 -12.23
CA ILE A 10 -13.73 15.63 -11.07
C ILE A 10 -12.37 14.96 -10.89
N ILE A 11 -11.47 15.62 -10.16
CA ILE A 11 -10.23 15.01 -9.68
C ILE A 11 -10.71 13.90 -8.74
N PRO A 12 -10.47 12.60 -9.04
CA PRO A 12 -10.85 11.55 -8.11
C PRO A 12 -10.16 11.86 -6.78
N PRO A 13 -10.88 11.77 -5.65
CA PRO A 13 -10.30 12.08 -4.35
C PRO A 13 -9.03 11.25 -4.24
N THR A 14 -7.88 11.93 -4.12
CA THR A 14 -6.59 11.30 -3.88
C THR A 14 -6.82 10.34 -2.73
N GLN A 15 -6.79 9.04 -3.00
CA GLN A 15 -7.18 7.97 -2.07
C GLN A 15 -6.16 7.91 -0.94
N ASN A 16 -6.22 8.90 -0.06
CA ASN A 16 -5.50 8.93 1.20
C ASN A 16 -6.35 8.16 2.20
N ASP A 17 -6.59 6.88 1.90
CA ASP A 17 -7.29 5.98 2.79
C ASP A 17 -6.43 5.88 4.07
N PRO A 18 -6.91 6.38 5.23
CA PRO A 18 -6.14 6.34 6.46
C PRO A 18 -5.92 4.91 6.96
N ASN A 19 -6.66 3.93 6.41
CA ASN A 19 -6.59 2.52 6.77
C ASN A 19 -5.47 1.75 6.05
N LEU A 20 -4.72 2.37 5.13
CA LEU A 20 -3.61 1.69 4.46
C LEU A 20 -2.38 1.62 5.36
N LYS A 21 -1.97 0.39 5.70
CA LYS A 21 -0.73 0.10 6.43
C LYS A 21 0.48 0.30 5.50
N VAL A 22 1.57 0.80 6.05
CA VAL A 22 2.86 0.90 5.34
C VAL A 22 3.64 -0.37 5.58
N TYR A 23 3.91 -1.14 4.53
CA TYR A 23 4.71 -2.36 4.60
C TYR A 23 6.18 -2.04 4.27
N ARG A 24 7.07 -2.54 5.12
CA ARG A 24 8.52 -2.40 4.97
C ARG A 24 9.16 -3.79 4.94
N CYS A 25 10.29 -3.89 4.26
CA CYS A 25 11.05 -5.13 4.23
C CYS A 25 11.61 -5.43 5.64
N PRO A 26 11.43 -6.64 6.18
CA PRO A 26 12.00 -7.03 7.48
C PRO A 26 13.53 -7.15 7.44
N HIS A 27 14.14 -7.32 6.26
CA HIS A 27 15.58 -7.49 6.13
C HIS A 27 16.35 -6.16 6.02
N CYS A 28 15.81 -5.20 5.26
CA CYS A 28 16.49 -3.94 4.99
C CYS A 28 15.73 -2.70 5.47
N HIS A 29 14.54 -2.88 6.07
CA HIS A 29 13.65 -1.83 6.56
C HIS A 29 13.26 -0.76 5.52
N LYS A 30 13.54 -1.01 4.24
CA LYS A 30 13.15 -0.13 3.14
C LYS A 30 11.66 -0.30 2.84
N PHE A 31 11.09 0.79 2.35
CA PHE A 31 9.69 0.84 1.93
C PHE A 31 9.43 -0.17 0.82
N LEU A 32 8.33 -0.91 0.94
CA LEU A 32 7.86 -1.81 -0.12
C LEU A 32 6.66 -1.17 -0.83
N PHE A 33 5.56 -1.00 -0.10
CA PHE A 33 4.34 -0.37 -0.59
C PHE A 33 3.44 0.01 0.60
N LYS A 34 2.40 0.80 0.31
CA LYS A 34 1.34 1.17 1.25
C LYS A 34 0.04 0.54 0.76
N GLY A 35 -0.63 -0.24 1.61
CA GLY A 35 -1.77 -1.06 1.19
C GLY A 35 -2.52 -1.64 2.38
N ASN A 36 -3.56 -2.42 2.13
CA ASN A 36 -4.14 -3.31 3.13
C ASN A 36 -4.10 -4.73 2.56
N ILE A 37 -3.14 -5.52 3.00
CA ILE A 37 -2.92 -6.87 2.49
C ILE A 37 -2.95 -7.87 3.63
N GLN A 38 -3.64 -8.99 3.42
CA GLN A 38 -3.70 -10.10 4.37
C GLN A 38 -2.45 -10.99 4.27
N ARG A 39 -1.84 -11.04 3.07
CA ARG A 39 -0.67 -11.87 2.78
C ARG A 39 0.31 -11.12 1.91
N LEU A 40 1.57 -11.11 2.34
CA LEU A 40 2.69 -10.57 1.61
C LEU A 40 3.54 -11.70 1.07
N HIS A 41 3.56 -11.85 -0.25
CA HIS A 41 4.47 -12.77 -0.93
C HIS A 41 5.12 -12.03 -2.08
N MET A 42 6.31 -11.46 -1.84
CA MET A 42 7.05 -10.72 -2.85
C MET A 42 8.55 -10.78 -2.58
N VAL A 43 9.34 -10.59 -3.64
CA VAL A 43 10.79 -10.37 -3.49
C VAL A 43 11.04 -8.89 -3.23
N CYS A 44 11.85 -8.59 -2.22
CA CYS A 44 12.28 -7.21 -1.98
C CYS A 44 13.24 -6.77 -3.08
N HIS A 45 12.94 -5.68 -3.78
CA HIS A 45 13.82 -5.13 -4.82
C HIS A 45 15.18 -4.64 -4.30
N HIS A 46 15.30 -4.39 -2.99
CA HIS A 46 16.52 -3.83 -2.40
C HIS A 46 17.52 -4.88 -1.94
N CYS A 47 17.06 -5.93 -1.28
CA CYS A 47 17.93 -7.02 -0.81
C CYS A 47 17.77 -8.30 -1.63
N GLN A 48 16.84 -8.34 -2.59
CA GLN A 48 16.50 -9.52 -3.40
C GLN A 48 16.10 -10.74 -2.56
N VAL A 49 15.71 -10.51 -1.30
CA VAL A 49 15.23 -11.56 -0.39
C VAL A 49 13.72 -11.69 -0.53
N MET A 50 13.27 -12.95 -0.56
CA MET A 50 11.86 -13.30 -0.59
C MET A 50 11.21 -13.02 0.76
N ILE A 51 10.16 -12.21 0.76
CA ILE A 51 9.39 -11.87 1.96
C ILE A 51 8.11 -12.69 1.92
N HIS A 52 7.93 -13.50 2.96
CA HIS A 52 6.66 -14.16 3.30
C HIS A 52 6.19 -13.56 4.62
N ALA A 53 5.06 -12.85 4.60
CA ALA A 53 4.40 -12.43 5.82
C ALA A 53 2.90 -12.68 5.68
N ASP A 54 2.37 -13.60 6.50
CA ASP A 54 0.93 -13.78 6.68
C ASP A 54 0.50 -12.89 7.85
N GLU A 55 -0.64 -12.19 7.74
CA GLU A 55 -1.13 -11.33 8.83
C GLU A 55 -1.39 -12.13 10.13
N ILE A 56 -1.55 -13.45 10.03
CA ILE A 56 -1.70 -14.39 11.15
C ILE A 56 -0.40 -14.55 11.97
N GLU A 57 0.78 -14.34 11.38
CA GLU A 57 2.07 -14.49 12.07
C GLU A 57 2.61 -13.18 12.67
N TYR A 58 1.98 -12.02 12.38
CA TYR A 58 2.41 -10.75 12.94
C TYR A 58 1.83 -10.47 14.34
N THR A 59 0.94 -11.33 14.84
CA THR A 59 0.30 -11.23 16.17
C THR A 59 0.67 -12.36 17.13
N GLY A 60 1.91 -12.85 17.08
CA GLY A 60 2.43 -13.66 18.19
C GLY A 60 3.41 -14.74 17.77
N LEU A 61 4.67 -14.54 18.11
CA LEU A 61 5.63 -15.59 18.45
C LEU A 61 6.66 -14.95 19.41
N CYS A 62 6.31 -14.96 20.69
CA CYS A 62 7.23 -15.05 21.81
C CYS A 62 6.99 -16.41 22.46
#